data_AF-A0A7Y5LAW8-F1
#
_entry.id   AF-A0A7Y5LAW8-F1
#
_cell.length_a   1.000
_cell.length_b   1.000
_cell.length_c   1.000
_cell.angle_alpha   90.00
_cell.angle_beta   90.00
_cell.angle_gamma   90.00
#
_symmetry.space_group_name_H-M   'P 1'
#
loop_
_entity.id
_entity.type
_entity.pdbx_description
1 polymer ?
#
loop_
_entity_poly.entity_id
_entity_poly.type
_entity_poly.pdbx_seq_one_letter_code
_entity_poly.pdbx_strand_id
1 'polypeptide(L)' 'DALEAYGYIEIAQRLARKFLRLQLDWFDRTGVLWEKYNVVAGNLECPRERYPVVPLHGWSSTAVAYLGRKLFKTM' A
#
# COMPACT_ATOMS: atom_id res chain seq x y z
N ASP A 1 -5.60 -9.80 -6.42
CA ASP A 1 -6.78 -10.55 -6.91
C ASP A 1 -6.54 -11.13 -8.27
N ALA A 2 -6.30 -10.32 -9.31
CA ALA A 2 -5.98 -10.84 -10.64
C ALA A 2 -4.83 -11.87 -10.61
N LEU A 3 -3.68 -11.52 -10.00
CA LEU A 3 -2.56 -12.46 -9.87
C LEU A 3 -2.96 -13.81 -9.24
N GLU A 4 -3.80 -13.81 -8.21
CA GLU A 4 -4.27 -15.05 -7.56
C GLU A 4 -5.24 -15.82 -8.45
N ALA A 5 -6.14 -15.13 -9.15
CA ALA A 5 -7.06 -15.75 -10.11
C ALA A 5 -6.31 -16.46 -11.24
N TYR A 6 -5.11 -16.00 -11.58
CA TYR A 6 -4.20 -16.64 -12.55
C TYR A 6 -3.19 -17.61 -11.90
N GLY A 7 -3.33 -17.94 -10.61
CA GLY A 7 -2.47 -18.91 -9.91
C GLY A 7 -1.16 -18.35 -9.34
N TYR A 8 -0.86 -17.06 -9.50
CA TYR A 8 0.35 -16.40 -8.97
C TYR A 8 0.20 -15.99 -7.50
N ILE A 9 -0.18 -16.93 -6.64
CA ILE A 9 -0.55 -16.67 -5.24
C ILE A 9 0.62 -16.07 -4.45
N GLU A 10 1.81 -16.66 -4.55
CA GLU A 10 2.99 -16.20 -3.80
C GLU A 10 3.41 -14.78 -4.20
N ILE A 11 3.35 -14.48 -5.49
CA ILE A 11 3.68 -13.15 -6.02
C ILE A 11 2.66 -12.14 -5.48
N ALA A 12 1.36 -12.48 -5.53
CA ALA A 12 0.30 -11.62 -5.02
C ALA A 12 0.47 -11.31 -3.53
N GLN A 13 0.70 -12.33 -2.71
CA GLN A 13 0.92 -12.15 -1.27
C GLN A 13 2.19 -11.35 -0.98
N ARG A 14 3.28 -11.61 -1.71
CA ARG A 14 4.54 -10.85 -1.57
C ARG A 14 4.34 -9.37 -1.86
N LEU A 15 3.64 -9.03 -2.95
CA LEU A 15 3.34 -7.64 -3.31
C LEU A 15 2.44 -6.98 -2.27
N ALA A 16 1.39 -7.68 -1.82
CA ALA A 16 0.49 -7.19 -0.77
C ALA A 16 1.24 -6.87 0.53
N ARG A 17 2.12 -7.77 1.00
CA ARG A 17 2.92 -7.53 2.23
C ARG A 17 3.85 -6.33 2.08
N LYS A 18 4.54 -6.20 0.95
CA LYS A 18 5.46 -5.07 0.69
C LYS A 18 4.73 -3.74 0.70
N PHE A 19 3.59 -3.67 -0.02
CA PHE A 19 2.84 -2.41 -0.12
C PHE A 19 2.15 -2.04 1.19
N LEU A 20 1.51 -3.01 1.86
CA LEU A 20 0.91 -2.79 3.17
C LEU A 20 1.95 -2.29 4.20
N ARG A 21 3.12 -2.94 4.25
CA ARG A 21 4.21 -2.52 5.14
C ARG A 21 4.66 -1.09 4.86
N LEU A 22 4.84 -0.71 3.59
CA LEU A 22 5.23 0.66 3.23
C LEU A 22 4.21 1.69 3.74
N GLN A 23 2.92 1.40 3.58
CA GLN A 23 1.85 2.29 4.04
C GLN A 23 1.80 2.40 5.57
N LEU A 24 1.93 1.28 6.28
CA LEU A 24 1.93 1.24 7.73
C LEU A 24 3.18 1.91 8.32
N ASP A 25 4.37 1.67 7.76
CA ASP A 25 5.62 2.31 8.21
C ASP A 25 5.52 3.84 8.11
N TRP A 26 4.85 4.38 7.08
CA TRP A 26 4.60 5.82 6.96
C TRP A 26 3.48 6.29 7.87
N PHE A 27 2.39 5.53 8.02
CA PHE A 27 1.32 5.86 8.95
C PHE A 27 1.83 5.96 10.39
N ASP A 28 2.67 5.03 10.84
CA ASP A 28 3.27 5.04 12.17
C ASP A 28 4.18 6.26 12.39
N ARG A 29 4.81 6.77 11.32
CA ARG A 29 5.69 7.95 11.36
C ARG A 29 4.92 9.27 11.31
N THR A 30 3.85 9.36 10.53
CA THR A 30 3.20 10.64 10.19
C THR A 30 1.77 10.77 10.71
N GLY A 31 1.17 9.69 11.22
CA GLY A 31 -0.24 9.65 11.67
C GLY A 31 -1.27 9.74 10.55
N VAL A 32 -0.84 9.70 9.29
CA VAL A 32 -1.70 9.83 8.10
C VAL A 32 -1.26 8.89 7.00
N LEU A 33 -2.21 8.52 6.13
CA LEU A 33 -1.95 7.83 4.87
C LEU A 33 -1.81 8.86 3.75
N TRP A 34 -1.05 8.50 2.71
CA TRP A 34 -0.70 9.36 1.58
C TRP A 34 -1.35 8.91 0.28
N GLU A 35 -1.54 9.84 -0.65
CA GLU A 35 -2.12 9.61 -1.98
C GLU A 35 -1.33 8.57 -2.79
N LYS A 36 0.00 8.66 -2.75
CA LYS A 36 0.94 7.78 -3.47
C LYS A 36 2.26 7.66 -2.70
N TYR A 37 3.04 6.63 -3.05
CA TYR A 37 4.31 6.31 -2.40
C TYR A 37 5.37 5.98 -3.45
N ASN A 38 6.62 6.36 -3.20
CA ASN A 38 7.76 5.86 -3.97
C ASN A 38 8.12 4.46 -3.48
N VAL A 39 7.66 3.44 -4.22
CA VAL A 39 7.86 2.03 -3.85
C VAL A 39 9.29 1.52 -4.06
N VAL A 40 10.12 2.27 -4.79
CA VAL A 40 11.53 1.93 -5.04
C VAL A 40 12.40 2.45 -3.90
N ALA A 41 12.23 3.72 -3.52
CA ALA A 41 13.00 4.36 -2.44
C ALA A 41 12.35 4.18 -1.05
N GLY A 42 11.10 3.74 -0.97
CA GLY A 42 10.37 3.60 0.29
C GLY A 42 10.00 4.93 0.95
N ASN A 43 9.88 6.01 0.18
CA ASN A 43 9.62 7.36 0.69
C ASN A 43 8.45 8.06 -0.01
N LEU A 44 8.24 9.34 0.28
CA LEU A 44 7.20 10.19 -0.33
C LEU A 44 7.72 11.07 -1.47
N GLU A 45 8.97 10.86 -1.89
CA GLU A 45 9.57 11.57 -3.02
C GLU A 45 9.09 10.94 -4.33
N CYS A 46 7.90 11.35 -4.75
CA CYS A 46 7.35 11.00 -6.04
C CYS A 46 7.65 12.11 -7.07
N PRO A 47 7.72 11.79 -8.38
CA PRO A 47 7.75 12.80 -9.43
C PRO A 47 6.65 13.83 -9.22
N ARG A 48 7.03 15.11 -9.19
CA ARG A 48 6.07 16.21 -9.08
C ARG A 48 5.35 16.34 -10.42
N GLU A 49 4.04 16.17 -10.38
CA GLU A 49 3.16 16.46 -11.51
C GLU A 49 2.65 17.89 -11.36
N ARG A 50 1.51 18.09 -10.68
CA ARG A 50 0.91 19.41 -10.45
C ARG A 50 1.15 19.94 -9.03
N TYR A 51 1.15 19.06 -8.03
CA TYR A 51 1.34 19.39 -6.61
C TYR A 51 2.19 18.32 -5.90
N PRO A 52 2.73 18.61 -4.70
CA PRO A 52 3.36 17.60 -3.84
C PRO A 52 2.37 16.48 -3.47
N VAL A 53 2.89 15.34 -3.02
CA VAL A 53 2.07 14.25 -2.48
C VAL A 53 1.31 14.75 -1.25
N VAL A 54 0.00 14.50 -1.22
CA VAL A 54 -0.88 14.93 -0.13
C VAL A 54 -1.38 13.74 0.70
N PRO A 55 -1.79 13.96 1.96
CA PRO A 55 -2.53 12.96 2.71
C PRO A 55 -3.83 12.56 2.00
N LEU A 56 -4.21 11.29 2.10
CA LEU A 56 -5.42 10.77 1.48
C LEU A 56 -6.03 9.63 2.29
N HIS A 57 -7.32 9.77 2.62
CA HIS A 57 -8.09 8.71 3.25
C HIS A 57 -8.79 7.74 2.26
N GLY A 58 -9.04 8.13 1.01
CA GLY A 58 -9.85 7.34 0.05
C GLY A 58 -9.29 5.94 -0.28
N TRP A 59 -8.62 5.81 -1.42
CA TRP A 59 -8.08 4.51 -1.84
C TRP A 59 -6.97 4.00 -0.92
N SER A 60 -6.23 4.89 -0.26
CA SER A 60 -5.14 4.49 0.63
C SER A 60 -5.65 3.73 1.87
N SER A 61 -6.71 4.21 2.54
CA SER A 61 -7.29 3.45 3.68
C SER A 61 -7.94 2.15 3.22
N THR A 62 -8.57 2.18 2.04
CA THR A 62 -9.16 0.99 1.43
C THR A 62 -8.09 -0.06 1.16
N ALA A 63 -6.95 0.33 0.59
CA ALA A 63 -5.83 -0.56 0.34
C ALA A 63 -5.29 -1.20 1.63
N VAL A 64 -5.08 -0.40 2.68
CA VAL A 64 -4.62 -0.92 3.99
C VAL A 64 -5.61 -1.93 4.57
N ALA A 65 -6.90 -1.57 4.66
CA ALA A 65 -7.93 -2.44 5.22
C ALA A 65 -8.12 -3.72 4.39
N TYR A 66 -8.12 -3.59 3.07
CA TYR A 66 -8.28 -4.70 2.14
C TYR A 66 -7.11 -5.67 2.23
N LEU A 67 -5.88 -5.18 2.09
CA LEU A 67 -4.68 -6.01 2.14
C LEU A 67 -4.47 -6.63 3.53
N GLY A 68 -4.75 -5.88 4.60
CA GLY A 68 -4.70 -6.40 5.97
C GLY A 68 -5.64 -7.59 6.17
N ARG A 69 -6.93 -7.46 5.79
CA ARG A 69 -7.86 -8.58 5.83
C ARG A 69 -7.39 -9.75 4.97
N LYS A 70 -6.92 -9.47 3.75
CA LYS A 70 -6.47 -10.50 2.83
C LYS A 70 -5.29 -11.32 3.35
N LEU A 71 -4.35 -10.67 4.04
CA LEU A 71 -3.12 -11.31 4.52
C LEU A 71 -3.26 -11.97 5.89
N PHE A 72 -4.14 -11.45 6.75
CA PHE A 72 -4.20 -11.83 8.16
C PHE A 72 -5.55 -12.36 8.63
N LYS A 73 -6.58 -12.42 7.77
CA LYS A 73 -7.81 -13.11 8.11
C LYS A 73 -7.52 -14.61 8.15
N THR A 74 -7.38 -15.14 9.36
CA THR A 74 -7.39 -16.57 9.63
C THR A 74 -8.74 -17.12 9.16
N MET A 75 -8.71 -18.22 8.38
CA MET A 75 -9.91 -19.03 8.14
C MET A 75 -10.34 -19.71 9.42
#